data_AF-A0A8C4WA59-F1
#
_entry.id   AF-A0A8C4WA59-F1
#
_cell.length_a   1.000
_cell.length_b   1.000
_cell.length_c   1.000
_cell.angle_alpha   90.00
_cell.angle_beta   90.00
_cell.angle_gamma   90.00
#
_symmetry.space_group_name_H-M   'P 1'
#
loop_
_entity.id
_entity.type
_entity.pdbx_description
1 polymer ?
#
loop_
_entity_poly.entity_id
_entity_poly.type
_entity_poly.pdbx_seq_one_letter_code
_entity_poly.pdbx_strand_id
1 'polypeptide(L)'
;MDVMIFGDQSHLVVNAFNCRFDAALQEAHHVDKLLSEGHGDEDSLQEKFPFLGVPFTVKEAFALHGMPNTSGLVSRRNLISTSDALVVSRLKQAGAIPLGVTNCSELCMWYESSNKVYGRTNNPYDLQRIVGGSSGGEGCVLGAACSVIGVGSDIGGSIRMPAFFNGVFGHKPTTGVVPNDGQFPNALGVRTEFLCTGPMCRYAEDLEPMLRVMAGPGVRKLKLDEKVLLEKVKFYCMEHDGGSVFVSPVDREILQAQRKVVEHLETQCGVQVQYVTIHKMKYAFQIWSAMMSSRDSDGQEAQLFTDLLGDHGKPVWPLWELMKWFLGMSLHTIPAIALALTEKLMKLNPGGNAKLVSMGHNLRTEMMNLLGTDGMLLYPSHPIVAPKHYFPLGMPFNFVYTAIFNVLGLPVTQCPLGLSSEGLPLGIQVVAGPHNDHLTLAMARYLEKAFGGWVCPGKS
;
A
#
# COMPACT_ATOMS: atom_id res chain seq x y z
N MET A 1 -8.64 23.03 10.28
CA MET A 1 -10.10 23.21 10.09
C MET A 1 -10.54 22.88 8.66
N ASP A 2 -9.86 23.37 7.62
CA ASP A 2 -10.29 23.16 6.21
C ASP A 2 -10.37 21.68 5.80
N VAL A 3 -9.41 20.83 6.23
CA VAL A 3 -9.43 19.38 5.96
C VAL A 3 -10.68 18.68 6.50
N MET A 4 -11.20 19.13 7.65
CA MET A 4 -12.39 18.52 8.27
C MET A 4 -13.70 18.97 7.61
N ILE A 5 -13.78 20.21 7.13
CA ILE A 5 -14.94 20.74 6.41
C ILE A 5 -15.07 20.08 5.03
N PHE A 6 -13.96 19.88 4.30
CA PHE A 6 -13.97 19.14 3.04
C PHE A 6 -14.24 17.64 3.23
N GLY A 7 -13.85 17.06 4.37
CA GLY A 7 -14.07 15.64 4.69
C GLY A 7 -15.54 15.25 4.76
N ASP A 8 -16.42 16.09 5.30
CA ASP A 8 -17.84 15.76 5.51
C ASP A 8 -18.65 15.73 4.19
N GLN A 9 -18.38 16.66 3.25
CA GLN A 9 -19.09 16.70 1.96
C GLN A 9 -18.54 15.72 0.91
N SER A 10 -17.22 15.49 0.88
CA SER A 10 -16.59 14.58 -0.09
C SER A 10 -16.74 13.10 0.30
N HIS A 11 -16.79 12.77 1.60
CA HIS A 11 -16.96 11.40 2.10
C HIS A 11 -18.21 10.72 1.55
N LEU A 12 -19.33 11.44 1.46
CA LEU A 12 -20.61 10.92 0.96
C LEU A 12 -20.54 10.47 -0.51
N VAL A 13 -19.60 11.02 -1.28
CA VAL A 13 -19.48 10.74 -2.73
C VAL A 13 -18.53 9.57 -2.99
N VAL A 14 -17.43 9.48 -2.24
CA VAL A 14 -16.40 8.45 -2.47
C VAL A 14 -16.57 7.19 -1.62
N ASN A 15 -17.34 7.24 -0.52
CA ASN A 15 -17.59 6.11 0.39
C ASN A 15 -16.29 5.43 0.88
N ALA A 16 -15.44 6.22 1.55
CA ALA A 16 -14.08 5.82 1.89
C ALA A 16 -13.78 5.77 3.40
N PHE A 17 -14.63 6.34 4.27
CA PHE A 17 -14.12 6.84 5.56
C PHE A 17 -15.14 6.85 6.71
N ASN A 18 -14.87 6.08 7.77
CA ASN A 18 -15.61 6.19 9.02
C ASN A 18 -14.88 7.12 9.98
N CYS A 19 -15.45 8.30 10.23
CA CYS A 19 -14.80 9.40 10.92
C CYS A 19 -15.05 9.41 12.44
N ARG A 20 -14.19 10.13 13.16
CA ARG A 20 -14.30 10.45 14.59
C ARG A 20 -14.07 11.94 14.87
N PHE A 21 -14.63 12.80 14.02
CA PHE A 21 -14.30 14.22 13.98
C PHE A 21 -14.52 14.95 15.31
N ASP A 22 -15.57 14.65 16.07
CA ASP A 22 -15.81 15.28 17.38
C ASP A 22 -14.63 15.06 18.34
N ALA A 23 -14.11 13.84 18.38
CA ALA A 23 -12.99 13.51 19.24
C ALA A 23 -11.66 14.03 18.68
N ALA A 24 -11.48 14.03 17.35
CA ALA A 24 -10.32 14.66 16.71
C ALA A 24 -10.29 16.19 16.96
N LEU A 25 -11.44 16.85 16.98
CA LEU A 25 -11.56 18.27 17.33
C LEU A 25 -11.19 18.54 18.80
N GLN A 26 -11.62 17.67 19.72
CA GLN A 26 -11.22 17.76 21.13
C GLN A 26 -9.71 17.58 21.31
N GLU A 27 -9.12 16.60 20.60
CA GLU A 27 -7.68 16.37 20.58
C GLU A 27 -6.93 17.59 20.02
N ALA A 28 -7.44 18.21 18.95
CA ALA A 28 -6.87 19.43 18.37
C ALA A 28 -6.93 20.63 19.34
N HIS A 29 -8.07 20.84 20.02
CA HIS A 29 -8.19 21.88 21.04
C HIS A 29 -7.24 21.67 22.22
N HIS A 30 -6.92 20.43 22.57
CA HIS A 30 -5.91 20.15 23.58
C HIS A 30 -4.50 20.57 23.12
N VAL A 31 -4.17 20.32 21.85
CA VAL A 31 -2.91 20.79 21.25
C VAL A 31 -2.84 22.32 21.23
N ASP A 32 -3.90 23.00 20.79
CA ASP A 32 -3.97 24.48 20.80
C ASP A 32 -3.72 25.05 22.20
N LYS A 33 -4.33 24.43 23.22
CA LYS A 33 -4.15 24.82 24.61
C LYS A 33 -2.70 24.62 25.07
N LEU A 34 -2.10 23.45 24.77
CA LEU A 34 -0.71 23.14 25.12
C LEU A 34 0.27 24.17 24.53
N LEU A 35 0.08 24.55 23.27
CA LEU A 35 0.90 25.57 22.60
C LEU A 35 0.69 26.96 23.21
N SER A 36 -0.56 27.33 23.54
CA SER A 36 -0.88 28.64 24.12
C SER A 36 -0.31 28.87 25.53
N GLU A 37 -0.14 27.79 26.30
CA GLU A 37 0.40 27.84 27.66
C GLU A 37 1.95 27.91 27.69
N GLY A 38 2.61 27.85 26.52
CA GLY A 38 4.07 27.99 26.41
C GLY A 38 4.86 26.79 26.90
N HIS A 39 4.29 25.57 26.82
CA HIS A 39 4.97 24.34 27.25
C HIS A 39 6.07 23.92 26.26
N GLY A 40 7.25 24.52 26.39
CA GLY A 40 8.45 24.18 25.61
C GLY A 40 8.69 25.10 24.41
N ASP A 41 9.97 25.24 24.03
CA ASP A 41 10.35 25.84 22.76
C ASP A 41 10.01 24.91 21.58
N GLU A 42 9.92 25.48 20.38
CA GLU A 42 9.49 24.80 19.15
C GLU A 42 10.37 23.59 18.81
N ASP A 43 11.69 23.70 18.98
CA ASP A 43 12.64 22.61 18.71
C ASP A 43 12.41 21.42 19.65
N SER A 44 12.22 21.69 20.96
CA SER A 44 11.91 20.66 21.94
C SER A 44 10.58 19.96 21.65
N LEU A 45 9.56 20.72 21.24
CA LEU A 45 8.26 20.17 20.86
C LEU A 45 8.35 19.31 19.60
N GLN A 46 9.09 19.75 18.58
CA GLN A 46 9.29 18.98 17.35
C GLN A 46 10.05 17.68 17.60
N GLU A 47 11.07 17.69 18.46
CA GLU A 47 11.82 16.48 18.80
C GLU A 47 10.95 15.46 19.53
N LYS A 48 10.11 15.92 20.46
CA LYS A 48 9.25 15.06 21.28
C LYS A 48 7.98 14.61 20.57
N PHE A 49 7.37 15.49 19.78
CA PHE A 49 6.09 15.33 19.11
C PHE A 49 6.21 15.77 17.64
N PRO A 50 6.93 15.02 16.79
CA PRO A 50 7.20 15.42 15.40
C PRO A 50 5.95 15.55 14.53
N PHE A 51 4.79 15.09 15.02
CA PHE A 51 3.50 15.19 14.35
C PHE A 51 2.46 15.91 15.21
N LEU A 52 2.87 16.78 16.14
CA LEU A 52 1.95 17.51 17.02
C LEU A 52 0.83 18.22 16.22
N GLY A 53 -0.41 17.78 16.43
CA GLY A 53 -1.58 18.33 15.77
C GLY A 53 -1.79 17.90 14.31
N VAL A 54 -0.92 17.06 13.75
CA VAL A 54 -1.02 16.60 12.36
C VAL A 54 -2.14 15.56 12.23
N PRO A 55 -3.16 15.78 11.39
CA PRO A 55 -4.24 14.83 11.22
C PRO A 55 -3.81 13.65 10.34
N PHE A 56 -4.23 12.44 10.72
CA PHE A 56 -3.96 11.22 9.95
C PHE A 56 -5.15 10.27 9.89
N THR A 57 -5.12 9.37 8.91
CA THR A 57 -6.13 8.32 8.72
C THR A 57 -5.49 6.93 8.80
N VAL A 58 -6.33 5.95 9.12
CA VAL A 58 -5.89 4.58 9.39
C VAL A 58 -6.69 3.61 8.55
N LYS A 59 -6.04 2.76 7.75
CA LYS A 59 -6.73 1.64 7.12
C LYS A 59 -7.48 0.81 8.17
N GLU A 60 -8.77 0.56 7.96
CA GLU A 60 -9.67 -0.08 8.95
C GLU A 60 -9.26 -1.50 9.38
N ALA A 61 -8.35 -2.11 8.63
CA ALA A 61 -7.68 -3.35 9.02
C ALA A 61 -6.82 -3.20 10.28
N PHE A 62 -6.36 -2.00 10.63
CA PHE A 62 -5.64 -1.73 11.88
C PHE A 62 -6.59 -1.31 12.99
N ALA A 63 -6.35 -1.82 14.19
CA ALA A 63 -7.09 -1.40 15.37
C ALA A 63 -6.83 0.09 15.66
N LEU A 64 -7.90 0.84 15.85
CA LEU A 64 -7.90 2.21 16.37
C LEU A 64 -8.95 2.25 17.47
N HIS A 65 -8.54 2.59 18.69
CA HIS A 65 -9.37 2.53 19.87
C HIS A 65 -10.70 3.28 19.67
N GLY A 66 -11.81 2.59 19.90
CA GLY A 66 -13.17 3.12 19.75
C GLY A 66 -13.71 3.13 18.32
N MET A 67 -12.93 2.66 17.33
CA MET A 67 -13.36 2.56 15.93
C MET A 67 -13.58 1.09 15.51
N PRO A 68 -14.36 0.84 14.43
CA PRO A 68 -14.53 -0.50 13.89
C PRO A 68 -13.22 -1.13 13.40
N ASN A 69 -13.11 -2.46 13.49
CA ASN A 69 -12.01 -3.24 12.93
C ASN A 69 -12.51 -4.56 12.31
N THR A 70 -13.29 -4.40 11.25
CA THR A 70 -14.03 -5.46 10.56
C THR A 70 -13.23 -6.08 9.41
N SER A 71 -12.30 -5.32 8.82
CA SER A 71 -11.61 -5.64 7.56
C SER A 71 -12.57 -6.04 6.46
N GLY A 72 -13.74 -5.39 6.41
CA GLY A 72 -14.80 -5.64 5.45
C GLY A 72 -15.56 -6.96 5.64
N LEU A 73 -15.37 -7.70 6.74
CA LEU A 73 -16.14 -8.91 7.03
C LEU A 73 -17.47 -8.60 7.74
N VAL A 74 -18.57 -9.12 7.18
CA VAL A 74 -19.93 -8.92 7.74
C VAL A 74 -20.10 -9.57 9.11
N SER A 75 -19.39 -10.67 9.38
CA SER A 75 -19.38 -11.33 10.70
C SER A 75 -18.80 -10.43 11.80
N ARG A 76 -17.91 -9.50 11.42
CA ARG A 76 -17.21 -8.58 12.32
C ARG A 76 -17.84 -7.20 12.38
N ARG A 77 -18.95 -6.93 11.67
CA ARG A 77 -19.51 -5.57 11.50
C ARG A 77 -19.81 -4.79 12.80
N ASN A 78 -19.98 -5.50 13.91
CA ASN A 78 -20.26 -4.90 15.22
C ASN A 78 -19.02 -4.85 16.14
N LEU A 79 -17.84 -5.25 15.64
CA LEU A 79 -16.60 -5.27 16.40
C LEU A 79 -15.99 -3.87 16.44
N ILE A 80 -15.81 -3.36 17.66
CA ILE A 80 -15.14 -2.10 17.95
C ILE A 80 -13.82 -2.41 18.67
N SER A 81 -12.72 -1.82 18.21
CA SER A 81 -11.41 -2.00 18.80
C SER A 81 -11.33 -1.36 20.19
N THR A 82 -10.79 -2.11 21.15
CA THR A 82 -10.52 -1.65 22.52
C THR A 82 -9.07 -1.23 22.74
N SER A 83 -8.25 -1.26 21.69
CA SER A 83 -6.84 -0.87 21.69
C SER A 83 -6.46 -0.24 20.36
N ASP A 84 -5.29 0.40 20.34
CA ASP A 84 -4.64 0.85 19.11
C ASP A 84 -3.67 -0.23 18.60
N ALA A 85 -3.56 -0.35 17.29
CA ALA A 85 -2.44 -1.02 16.65
C ALA A 85 -1.12 -0.31 17.02
N LEU A 86 0.00 -1.04 17.02
CA LEU A 86 1.26 -0.49 17.53
C LEU A 86 1.71 0.76 16.77
N VAL A 87 1.58 0.75 15.44
CA VAL A 87 1.93 1.92 14.61
C VAL A 87 0.99 3.11 14.84
N VAL A 88 -0.29 2.86 15.11
CA VAL A 88 -1.29 3.90 15.43
C VAL A 88 -0.96 4.54 16.77
N SER A 89 -0.63 3.73 17.78
CA SER A 89 -0.20 4.21 19.10
C SER A 89 1.06 5.07 19.01
N ARG A 90 2.06 4.67 18.19
CA ARG A 90 3.28 5.45 17.95
C ARG A 90 2.99 6.81 17.31
N LEU A 91 2.11 6.86 16.31
CA LEU A 91 1.72 8.13 15.67
C LEU A 91 0.99 9.05 16.65
N LYS A 92 0.06 8.52 17.45
CA LYS A 92 -0.62 9.29 18.52
C LYS A 92 0.38 9.81 19.56
N GLN A 93 1.34 8.99 19.98
CA GLN A 93 2.40 9.41 20.91
C GLN A 93 3.33 10.47 20.32
N ALA A 94 3.53 10.46 19.00
CA ALA A 94 4.24 11.52 18.27
C ALA A 94 3.41 12.80 18.07
N GLY A 95 2.18 12.85 18.62
CA GLY A 95 1.31 14.03 18.60
C GLY A 95 0.28 14.06 17.45
N ALA A 96 0.25 13.03 16.61
CA ALA A 96 -0.69 12.96 15.49
C ALA A 96 -2.13 12.68 15.95
N ILE A 97 -3.10 13.25 15.23
CA ILE A 97 -4.53 13.19 15.57
C ILE A 97 -5.27 12.28 14.58
N PRO A 98 -5.82 11.12 15.01
CA PRO A 98 -6.53 10.22 14.11
C PRO A 98 -7.91 10.78 13.76
N LEU A 99 -8.16 10.98 12.47
CA LEU A 99 -9.45 11.42 11.95
C LEU A 99 -10.48 10.29 11.91
N GLY A 100 -10.04 9.03 11.83
CA GLY A 100 -10.92 7.85 11.69
C GLY A 100 -10.27 6.70 10.94
N VAL A 101 -11.11 5.75 10.49
CA VAL A 101 -10.67 4.57 9.74
C VAL A 101 -11.15 4.59 8.28
N THR A 102 -10.32 4.12 7.36
CA THR A 102 -10.63 4.11 5.92
C THR A 102 -11.01 2.73 5.42
N ASN A 103 -11.93 2.68 4.46
CA ASN A 103 -12.43 1.46 3.84
C ASN A 103 -11.31 0.62 3.19
N CYS A 104 -11.48 -0.70 3.19
CA CYS A 104 -10.54 -1.63 2.58
C CYS A 104 -11.27 -2.76 1.85
N SER A 105 -10.55 -3.52 1.02
CA SER A 105 -11.08 -4.77 0.47
C SER A 105 -11.42 -5.78 1.57
N GLU A 106 -12.41 -6.63 1.33
CA GLU A 106 -12.74 -7.74 2.24
C GLU A 106 -11.49 -8.58 2.55
N LEU A 107 -11.18 -8.71 3.85
CA LEU A 107 -9.99 -9.36 4.40
C LEU A 107 -8.66 -8.84 3.86
N CYS A 108 -8.63 -7.65 3.28
CA CYS A 108 -7.48 -7.09 2.57
C CYS A 108 -7.04 -7.89 1.32
N MET A 109 -7.85 -8.84 0.83
CA MET A 109 -7.46 -9.84 -0.20
C MET A 109 -8.05 -9.57 -1.59
N TRP A 110 -8.07 -8.30 -2.00
CA TRP A 110 -8.40 -7.90 -3.37
C TRP A 110 -7.84 -6.51 -3.69
N TYR A 111 -7.59 -6.22 -4.96
CA TYR A 111 -7.03 -4.92 -5.37
C TYR A 111 -8.09 -3.90 -5.85
N GLU A 112 -9.37 -4.14 -5.59
CA GLU A 112 -10.43 -3.12 -5.59
C GLU A 112 -11.05 -3.06 -4.19
N SER A 113 -11.08 -1.86 -3.58
CA SER A 113 -11.60 -1.68 -2.23
C SER A 113 -13.14 -1.66 -2.23
N SER A 114 -13.69 -2.86 -2.09
CA SER A 114 -15.12 -3.13 -2.01
C SER A 114 -15.37 -4.27 -1.02
N ASN A 115 -16.36 -4.10 -0.16
CA ASN A 115 -16.79 -5.14 0.78
C ASN A 115 -18.29 -5.02 1.09
N LYS A 116 -18.82 -5.97 1.86
CA LYS A 116 -20.25 -6.05 2.20
C LYS A 116 -20.64 -5.30 3.48
N VAL A 117 -19.68 -4.68 4.18
CA VAL A 117 -19.92 -3.86 5.38
C VAL A 117 -20.16 -2.40 4.98
N TYR A 118 -19.20 -1.81 4.26
CA TYR A 118 -19.21 -0.40 3.88
C TYR A 118 -19.58 -0.19 2.41
N GLY A 119 -19.54 -1.24 1.58
CA GLY A 119 -19.71 -1.11 0.13
C GLY A 119 -18.38 -0.78 -0.57
N ARG A 120 -18.49 -0.09 -1.70
CA ARG A 120 -17.38 0.20 -2.61
C ARG A 120 -16.93 1.65 -2.49
N THR A 121 -15.61 1.84 -2.51
CA THR A 121 -14.99 3.16 -2.60
C THR A 121 -14.73 3.56 -4.05
N ASN A 122 -15.03 4.81 -4.41
CA ASN A 122 -14.89 5.36 -5.76
C ASN A 122 -13.70 6.33 -5.86
N ASN A 123 -13.04 6.37 -7.01
CA ASN A 123 -11.84 7.18 -7.22
C ASN A 123 -12.15 8.68 -7.27
N PRO A 124 -11.38 9.54 -6.57
CA PRO A 124 -11.69 10.96 -6.49
C PRO A 124 -11.44 11.72 -7.80
N TYR A 125 -10.68 11.16 -8.75
CA TYR A 125 -10.48 11.74 -10.09
C TYR A 125 -11.59 11.32 -11.07
N ASP A 126 -12.21 10.16 -10.87
CA ASP A 126 -13.33 9.65 -11.67
C ASP A 126 -14.11 8.59 -10.89
N LEU A 127 -15.35 8.91 -10.52
CA LEU A 127 -16.20 8.07 -9.68
C LEU A 127 -16.61 6.72 -10.33
N GLN A 128 -16.32 6.50 -11.61
CA GLN A 128 -16.55 5.22 -12.28
C GLN A 128 -15.36 4.25 -12.14
N ARG A 129 -14.27 4.68 -11.50
CA ARG A 129 -12.99 3.96 -11.44
C ARG A 129 -12.63 3.51 -10.03
N ILE A 130 -11.80 2.47 -9.98
CA ILE A 130 -11.31 1.89 -8.72
C ILE A 130 -10.29 2.82 -8.04
N VAL A 131 -10.22 2.70 -6.72
CA VAL A 131 -9.17 3.33 -5.87
C VAL A 131 -7.99 2.39 -5.60
N GLY A 132 -7.96 1.24 -6.24
CA GLY A 132 -7.06 0.14 -5.86
C GLY A 132 -7.45 -0.55 -4.58
N GLY A 133 -6.56 -1.40 -4.11
CA GLY A 133 -6.74 -2.12 -2.87
C GLY A 133 -5.49 -2.85 -2.42
N SER A 134 -5.43 -3.28 -1.17
CA SER A 134 -6.54 -3.19 -0.22
C SER A 134 -6.62 -1.92 0.61
N SER A 135 -5.62 -1.02 0.57
CA SER A 135 -5.67 0.28 1.26
C SER A 135 -6.30 1.38 0.38
N GLY A 136 -7.33 1.05 -0.40
CA GLY A 136 -7.92 1.98 -1.38
C GLY A 136 -8.69 3.13 -0.75
N GLY A 137 -9.34 2.91 0.40
CA GLY A 137 -9.93 4.00 1.17
C GLY A 137 -8.86 5.03 1.58
N GLU A 138 -7.70 4.56 2.06
CA GLU A 138 -6.56 5.40 2.43
C GLU A 138 -6.04 6.22 1.25
N GLY A 139 -5.78 5.55 0.11
CA GLY A 139 -5.40 6.25 -1.12
C GLY A 139 -6.44 7.29 -1.54
N CYS A 140 -7.73 6.96 -1.43
CA CYS A 140 -8.83 7.84 -1.79
C CYS A 140 -8.91 9.09 -0.91
N VAL A 141 -8.86 8.94 0.42
CA VAL A 141 -8.98 10.09 1.33
C VAL A 141 -7.77 11.02 1.23
N LEU A 142 -6.56 10.47 1.00
CA LEU A 142 -5.38 11.27 0.74
C LEU A 142 -5.51 12.00 -0.61
N GLY A 143 -5.89 11.28 -1.67
CA GLY A 143 -6.07 11.83 -3.02
C GLY A 143 -7.13 12.92 -3.08
N ALA A 144 -8.23 12.76 -2.32
CA ALA A 144 -9.33 13.72 -2.20
C ALA A 144 -9.03 14.89 -1.24
N ALA A 145 -7.81 14.98 -0.70
CA ALA A 145 -7.38 15.98 0.26
C ALA A 145 -8.05 15.94 1.65
N CYS A 146 -8.74 14.84 2.01
CA CYS A 146 -9.44 14.64 3.28
C CYS A 146 -8.52 14.27 4.45
N SER A 147 -7.30 13.84 4.16
CA SER A 147 -6.24 13.54 5.15
C SER A 147 -4.88 13.87 4.57
N VAL A 148 -3.89 14.16 5.42
CA VAL A 148 -2.53 14.56 5.01
C VAL A 148 -1.62 13.34 4.90
N ILE A 149 -1.69 12.45 5.90
CA ILE A 149 -0.90 11.24 6.04
C ILE A 149 -1.77 10.06 6.47
N GLY A 150 -1.32 8.85 6.17
CA GLY A 150 -2.15 7.65 6.21
C GLY A 150 -1.37 6.37 6.52
N VAL A 151 -2.01 5.43 7.21
CA VAL A 151 -1.42 4.11 7.54
C VAL A 151 -2.00 3.04 6.61
N GLY A 152 -1.13 2.42 5.80
CA GLY A 152 -1.49 1.31 4.92
C GLY A 152 -0.77 0.01 5.25
N SER A 153 -1.20 -1.07 4.60
CA SER A 153 -0.51 -2.36 4.62
C SER A 153 -0.39 -2.97 3.23
N ASP A 154 0.67 -3.74 3.00
CA ASP A 154 1.11 -4.22 1.69
C ASP A 154 1.73 -5.63 1.79
N ILE A 155 1.06 -6.61 1.18
CA ILE A 155 1.56 -7.99 0.98
C ILE A 155 1.64 -8.39 -0.51
N GLY A 156 1.03 -7.57 -1.37
CA GLY A 156 0.95 -7.78 -2.81
C GLY A 156 0.91 -6.47 -3.62
N GLY A 157 1.15 -5.33 -2.98
CA GLY A 157 0.94 -3.98 -3.54
C GLY A 157 -0.10 -3.13 -2.86
N SER A 158 -0.64 -3.57 -1.71
CA SER A 158 -1.79 -2.92 -1.08
C SER A 158 -1.53 -1.51 -0.52
N ILE A 159 -0.29 -1.01 -0.51
CA ILE A 159 0.03 0.42 -0.34
C ILE A 159 0.23 1.08 -1.70
N ARG A 160 1.04 0.46 -2.55
CA ARG A 160 1.53 1.05 -3.81
C ARG A 160 0.47 1.16 -4.89
N MET A 161 -0.42 0.17 -5.03
CA MET A 161 -1.52 0.23 -6.01
C MET A 161 -2.53 1.31 -5.65
N PRO A 162 -3.03 1.41 -4.39
CA PRO A 162 -3.82 2.56 -3.99
C PRO A 162 -3.12 3.90 -4.16
N ALA A 163 -1.83 3.98 -3.78
CA ALA A 163 -1.07 5.22 -3.95
C ALA A 163 -1.00 5.64 -5.42
N PHE A 164 -0.73 4.68 -6.33
CA PHE A 164 -0.70 4.90 -7.77
C PHE A 164 -2.05 5.38 -8.31
N PHE A 165 -3.14 4.65 -8.04
CA PHE A 165 -4.45 5.00 -8.61
C PHE A 165 -5.06 6.30 -8.08
N ASN A 166 -4.62 6.77 -6.90
CA ASN A 166 -5.10 8.02 -6.30
C ASN A 166 -4.06 9.16 -6.38
N GLY A 167 -2.94 8.95 -7.09
CA GLY A 167 -1.95 9.99 -7.34
C GLY A 167 -1.26 10.49 -6.08
N VAL A 168 -1.07 9.64 -5.08
CA VAL A 168 -0.39 9.96 -3.82
C VAL A 168 0.88 9.12 -3.67
N PHE A 169 1.71 9.48 -2.70
CA PHE A 169 2.89 8.71 -2.36
C PHE A 169 2.54 7.55 -1.43
N GLY A 170 3.26 6.45 -1.57
CA GLY A 170 3.11 5.29 -0.70
C GLY A 170 4.41 4.52 -0.63
N HIS A 171 4.86 4.22 0.58
CA HIS A 171 6.11 3.49 0.80
C HIS A 171 5.82 2.12 1.42
N LYS A 172 6.31 1.07 0.75
CA LYS A 172 6.42 -0.27 1.33
C LYS A 172 7.85 -0.44 1.86
N PRO A 173 8.07 -0.39 3.18
CA PRO A 173 9.41 -0.51 3.75
C PRO A 173 10.04 -1.86 3.48
N THR A 174 11.34 -1.97 3.75
CA THR A 174 11.99 -3.27 3.90
C THR A 174 11.25 -4.11 4.95
N THR A 175 10.98 -5.39 4.65
CA THR A 175 10.20 -6.26 5.55
C THR A 175 10.85 -6.33 6.94
N GLY A 176 10.01 -6.30 8.00
CA GLY A 176 10.45 -6.46 9.38
C GLY A 176 11.09 -5.22 9.99
N VAL A 177 11.01 -4.07 9.30
CA VAL A 177 11.39 -2.75 9.84
C VAL A 177 10.23 -2.14 10.62
N VAL A 178 9.02 -2.14 10.05
CA VAL A 178 7.80 -1.67 10.71
C VAL A 178 7.01 -2.88 11.23
N PRO A 179 6.60 -2.89 12.50
CA PRO A 179 5.78 -3.97 13.05
C PRO A 179 4.37 -3.98 12.44
N ASN A 180 3.76 -5.17 12.37
CA ASN A 180 2.41 -5.37 11.81
C ASN A 180 1.34 -5.55 12.91
N ASP A 181 1.71 -5.40 14.18
CA ASP A 181 0.86 -5.67 15.35
C ASP A 181 -0.42 -4.84 15.37
N GLY A 182 -1.53 -5.51 15.67
CA GLY A 182 -2.86 -4.89 15.76
C GLY A 182 -3.58 -4.77 14.42
N GLN A 183 -3.13 -5.47 13.37
CA GLN A 183 -3.85 -5.59 12.10
C GLN A 183 -4.71 -6.86 12.05
N PHE A 184 -5.91 -6.81 11.49
CA PHE A 184 -6.70 -7.96 11.08
C PHE A 184 -6.88 -8.01 9.54
N PRO A 185 -6.71 -9.15 8.86
CA PRO A 185 -6.20 -10.41 9.40
C PRO A 185 -4.73 -10.28 9.82
N ASN A 186 -4.35 -11.07 10.83
CA ASN A 186 -2.95 -11.22 11.24
C ASN A 186 -2.20 -12.02 10.18
N ALA A 187 -0.97 -11.62 9.86
CA ALA A 187 -0.07 -12.48 9.10
C ALA A 187 0.43 -13.61 10.00
N LEU A 188 0.38 -14.85 9.50
CA LEU A 188 0.88 -16.04 10.18
C LEU A 188 1.81 -16.82 9.23
N GLY A 189 2.73 -17.58 9.81
CA GLY A 189 3.75 -18.32 9.09
C GLY A 189 4.59 -17.43 8.16
N VAL A 190 4.88 -17.93 6.95
CA VAL A 190 5.75 -17.25 5.98
C VAL A 190 5.23 -15.87 5.57
N ARG A 191 3.91 -15.62 5.70
CA ARG A 191 3.31 -14.32 5.34
C ARG A 191 3.80 -13.18 6.25
N THR A 192 4.31 -13.49 7.45
CA THR A 192 4.94 -12.50 8.33
C THR A 192 6.20 -11.90 7.71
N GLU A 193 6.88 -12.64 6.83
CA GLU A 193 8.07 -12.20 6.08
C GLU A 193 7.72 -11.37 4.83
N PHE A 194 6.45 -11.25 4.48
CA PHE A 194 6.00 -10.57 3.26
C PHE A 194 5.08 -9.38 3.51
N LEU A 195 4.28 -9.43 4.59
CA LEU A 195 3.43 -8.33 4.99
C LEU A 195 4.28 -7.16 5.52
N CYS A 196 4.06 -5.99 4.94
CA CYS A 196 4.66 -4.74 5.39
C CYS A 196 3.57 -3.73 5.76
N THR A 197 3.76 -3.03 6.87
CA THR A 197 3.00 -1.82 7.22
C THR A 197 3.83 -0.60 6.83
N GLY A 198 3.20 0.45 6.30
CA GLY A 198 3.94 1.59 5.78
C GLY A 198 3.12 2.87 5.58
N PRO A 199 3.81 4.01 5.38
CA PRO A 199 3.17 5.31 5.26
C PRO A 199 2.61 5.55 3.86
N MET A 200 1.52 6.33 3.80
CA MET A 200 0.94 6.91 2.60
C MET A 200 0.71 8.41 2.86
N CYS A 201 0.96 9.27 1.88
CA CYS A 201 0.85 10.72 2.06
C CYS A 201 0.72 11.45 0.73
N ARG A 202 0.27 12.72 0.78
CA ARG A 202 0.19 13.57 -0.41
C ARG A 202 1.55 14.10 -0.87
N TYR A 203 2.48 14.32 0.05
CA TYR A 203 3.78 14.92 -0.24
C TYR A 203 4.93 13.97 0.08
N ALA A 204 5.94 13.90 -0.79
CA ALA A 204 7.03 12.93 -0.64
C ALA A 204 7.83 13.14 0.65
N GLU A 205 7.95 14.39 1.10
CA GLU A 205 8.68 14.75 2.32
C GLU A 205 8.07 14.19 3.61
N ASP A 206 6.78 13.85 3.60
CA ASP A 206 6.08 13.27 4.75
C ASP A 206 6.40 11.78 4.97
N LEU A 207 6.88 11.07 3.94
CA LEU A 207 7.13 9.63 4.02
C LEU A 207 8.19 9.27 5.06
N GLU A 208 9.32 9.99 5.08
CA GLU A 208 10.47 9.65 5.92
C GLU A 208 10.18 9.91 7.42
N PRO A 209 9.68 11.08 7.84
CA PRO A 209 9.31 11.30 9.25
C PRO A 209 8.27 10.29 9.73
N MET A 210 7.29 9.95 8.88
CA MET A 210 6.26 8.98 9.23
C MET A 210 6.85 7.57 9.38
N LEU A 211 7.75 7.17 8.48
CA LEU A 211 8.48 5.91 8.57
C LEU A 211 9.32 5.81 9.86
N ARG A 212 10.00 6.89 10.26
CA ARG A 212 10.79 6.92 11.52
C ARG A 212 9.92 6.60 12.73
N VAL A 213 8.77 7.26 12.85
CA VAL A 213 7.81 7.03 13.93
C VAL A 213 7.23 5.62 13.88
N MET A 214 6.77 5.17 12.70
CA MET A 214 6.16 3.85 12.53
C MET A 214 7.14 2.71 12.82
N ALA A 215 8.40 2.82 12.38
CA ALA A 215 9.42 1.80 12.59
C ALA A 215 9.85 1.68 14.05
N GLY A 216 9.87 2.79 14.81
CA GLY A 216 10.37 2.81 16.18
C GLY A 216 11.80 2.25 16.24
N PRO A 217 12.12 1.26 17.10
CA PRO A 217 13.46 0.67 17.15
C PRO A 217 13.97 0.10 15.81
N GLY A 218 13.04 -0.31 14.93
CA GLY A 218 13.37 -0.83 13.60
C GLY A 218 14.08 0.18 12.69
N VAL A 219 13.97 1.48 12.99
CA VAL A 219 14.62 2.56 12.23
C VAL A 219 16.15 2.39 12.16
N ARG A 220 16.76 1.74 13.17
CA ARG A 220 18.22 1.48 13.21
C ARG A 220 18.70 0.52 12.13
N LYS A 221 17.79 -0.23 11.51
CA LYS A 221 18.10 -1.07 10.35
C LYS A 221 18.22 -0.24 9.08
N LEU A 222 17.69 0.99 9.06
CA LEU A 222 17.65 1.87 7.91
C LEU A 222 18.76 2.93 7.98
N LYS A 223 19.09 3.48 6.81
CA LYS A 223 20.08 4.53 6.63
C LYS A 223 19.44 5.90 6.37
N LEU A 224 18.39 6.24 7.14
CA LEU A 224 17.58 7.43 6.84
C LEU A 224 18.35 8.75 7.00
N ASP A 225 19.42 8.77 7.78
CA ASP A 225 20.27 9.96 7.97
C ASP A 225 21.37 10.08 6.89
N GLU A 226 21.54 9.07 6.03
CA GLU A 226 22.52 9.12 4.94
C GLU A 226 22.02 10.01 3.81
N LYS A 227 22.79 11.06 3.49
CA LYS A 227 22.48 11.94 2.37
C LYS A 227 22.64 11.18 1.04
N VAL A 228 21.56 11.14 0.27
CA VAL A 228 21.55 10.57 -1.08
C VAL A 228 21.98 11.61 -2.11
N LEU A 229 23.01 11.29 -2.88
CA LEU A 229 23.45 12.05 -4.05
C LEU A 229 23.08 11.24 -5.29
N LEU A 230 22.06 11.67 -6.03
CA LEU A 230 21.52 10.90 -7.16
C LEU A 230 22.56 10.67 -8.26
N GLU A 231 23.53 11.58 -8.40
CA GLU A 231 24.65 11.47 -9.35
C GLU A 231 25.57 10.27 -9.07
N LYS A 232 25.50 9.71 -7.86
CA LYS A 232 26.27 8.53 -7.43
C LYS A 232 25.47 7.24 -7.43
N VAL A 233 24.17 7.30 -7.74
CA VAL A 233 23.28 6.14 -7.74
C VAL A 233 23.32 5.45 -9.11
N LYS A 234 23.30 4.12 -9.11
CA LYS A 234 23.10 3.32 -10.32
C LYS A 234 21.61 3.19 -10.60
N PHE A 235 21.17 3.62 -11.78
CA PHE A 235 19.77 3.52 -12.19
C PHE A 235 19.56 2.39 -13.18
N TYR A 236 18.55 1.58 -12.90
CA TYR A 236 18.08 0.51 -13.77
C TYR A 236 16.64 0.81 -14.18
N CYS A 237 16.25 0.43 -15.40
CA CYS A 237 14.91 0.63 -15.92
C CYS A 237 14.38 -0.67 -16.54
N MET A 238 13.16 -1.05 -16.18
CA MET A 238 12.45 -2.15 -16.83
C MET A 238 11.02 -1.69 -17.12
N GLU A 239 10.57 -1.82 -18.37
CA GLU A 239 9.32 -1.21 -18.85
C GLU A 239 8.10 -2.15 -18.74
N HIS A 240 8.32 -3.45 -18.55
CA HIS A 240 7.26 -4.44 -18.46
C HIS A 240 7.75 -5.69 -17.71
N ASP A 241 6.84 -6.57 -17.31
CA ASP A 241 7.09 -7.77 -16.53
C ASP A 241 7.84 -8.91 -17.25
N GLY A 242 8.41 -8.67 -18.43
CA GLY A 242 8.98 -9.74 -19.27
C GLY A 242 7.95 -10.49 -20.15
N GLY A 243 6.71 -10.01 -20.22
CA GLY A 243 5.73 -10.45 -21.22
C GLY A 243 4.89 -11.65 -20.76
N SER A 244 4.33 -11.58 -19.56
CA SER A 244 3.33 -12.55 -19.12
C SER A 244 2.07 -12.46 -19.98
N VAL A 245 1.49 -13.60 -20.34
CA VAL A 245 0.22 -13.65 -21.09
C VAL A 245 -1.00 -13.40 -20.21
N PHE A 246 -0.81 -13.39 -18.89
CA PHE A 246 -1.88 -13.21 -17.90
C PHE A 246 -2.04 -11.76 -17.44
N VAL A 247 -1.17 -10.88 -17.91
CA VAL A 247 -1.06 -9.50 -17.45
C VAL A 247 -1.29 -8.57 -18.63
N SER A 248 -1.97 -7.45 -18.38
CA SER A 248 -2.20 -6.45 -19.41
C SER A 248 -0.87 -5.85 -19.90
N PRO A 249 -0.75 -5.48 -21.19
CA PRO A 249 0.37 -4.69 -21.66
C PRO A 249 0.41 -3.35 -20.94
N VAL A 250 1.61 -2.79 -20.76
CA VAL A 250 1.78 -1.48 -20.13
C VAL A 250 1.29 -0.38 -21.06
N ASP A 251 0.45 0.50 -20.51
CA ASP A 251 -0.12 1.64 -21.20
C ASP A 251 0.97 2.59 -21.72
N ARG A 252 0.73 3.18 -22.89
CA ARG A 252 1.71 4.04 -23.57
C ARG A 252 2.02 5.30 -22.77
N GLU A 253 1.05 5.88 -22.08
CA GLU A 253 1.29 7.08 -21.26
C GLU A 253 2.12 6.75 -20.02
N ILE A 254 1.95 5.57 -19.43
CA ILE A 254 2.80 5.09 -18.33
C ILE A 254 4.24 4.90 -18.80
N LEU A 255 4.45 4.25 -19.95
CA LEU A 255 5.77 4.11 -20.56
C LEU A 255 6.40 5.46 -20.88
N GLN A 256 5.61 6.39 -21.41
CA GLN A 256 6.08 7.74 -21.72
C GLN A 256 6.47 8.52 -20.46
N ALA A 257 5.69 8.41 -19.38
CA ALA A 257 6.01 9.02 -18.10
C ALA A 257 7.32 8.45 -17.51
N GLN A 258 7.49 7.12 -17.55
CA GLN A 258 8.73 6.48 -17.13
C GLN A 258 9.93 6.93 -17.97
N ARG A 259 9.79 7.04 -19.29
CA ARG A 259 10.88 7.53 -20.17
C ARG A 259 11.24 8.99 -19.90
N LYS A 260 10.25 9.85 -19.58
CA LYS A 260 10.52 11.23 -19.15
C LYS A 260 11.32 11.27 -17.84
N VAL A 261 11.05 10.36 -16.90
CA VAL A 261 11.87 10.23 -15.68
C VAL A 261 13.31 9.85 -16.03
N VAL A 262 13.50 8.88 -16.92
CA VAL A 262 14.83 8.48 -17.40
C VAL A 262 15.57 9.65 -18.04
N GLU A 263 14.96 10.32 -19.03
CA GLU A 263 15.55 11.48 -19.70
C GLU A 263 15.89 12.61 -18.72
N HIS A 264 15.01 12.86 -17.74
CA HIS A 264 15.26 13.88 -16.72
C HIS A 264 16.44 13.53 -15.81
N LEU A 265 16.60 12.26 -15.41
CA LEU A 265 17.76 11.81 -14.64
C LEU A 265 19.06 11.95 -15.44
N GLU A 266 19.06 11.53 -16.71
CA GLU A 266 20.25 11.59 -17.55
C GLU A 266 20.68 13.03 -17.83
N THR A 267 19.71 13.92 -18.06
CA THR A 267 19.99 15.33 -18.37
C THR A 267 20.32 16.18 -17.14
N GLN A 268 19.63 15.98 -16.01
CA GLN A 268 19.81 16.82 -14.82
C GLN A 268 20.83 16.27 -13.83
N CYS A 269 20.93 14.95 -13.68
CA CYS A 269 21.87 14.32 -12.75
C CYS A 269 23.14 13.81 -13.44
N GLY A 270 23.20 13.81 -14.77
CA GLY A 270 24.36 13.31 -15.53
C GLY A 270 24.63 11.82 -15.34
N VAL A 271 23.62 11.05 -14.93
CA VAL A 271 23.70 9.60 -14.77
C VAL A 271 23.38 8.89 -16.07
N GLN A 272 23.74 7.62 -16.18
CA GLN A 272 23.31 6.75 -17.28
C GLN A 272 22.31 5.72 -16.75
N VAL A 273 21.10 5.67 -17.30
CA VAL A 273 20.10 4.69 -16.89
C VAL A 273 20.27 3.41 -17.73
N GLN A 274 20.42 2.27 -17.05
CA GLN A 274 20.61 0.99 -17.70
C GLN A 274 19.27 0.26 -17.87
N TYR A 275 18.85 0.03 -19.11
CA TYR A 275 17.69 -0.82 -19.38
C TYR A 275 18.04 -2.30 -19.13
N VAL A 276 17.28 -2.95 -18.28
CA VAL A 276 17.53 -4.33 -17.85
C VAL A 276 16.36 -5.24 -18.20
N THR A 277 16.67 -6.50 -18.50
CA THR A 277 15.66 -7.55 -18.69
C THR A 277 15.88 -8.63 -17.64
N ILE A 278 14.91 -8.76 -16.73
CA ILE A 278 14.95 -9.77 -15.67
C ILE A 278 13.92 -10.84 -16.03
N HIS A 279 14.35 -11.87 -16.76
CA HIS A 279 13.46 -12.87 -17.35
C HIS A 279 12.52 -13.57 -16.34
N LYS A 280 12.94 -13.70 -15.08
CA LYS A 280 12.15 -14.34 -14.01
C LYS A 280 10.91 -13.52 -13.62
N MET A 281 10.89 -12.20 -13.90
CA MET A 281 9.73 -11.33 -13.63
C MET A 281 8.48 -11.78 -14.38
N LYS A 282 8.62 -12.47 -15.53
CA LYS A 282 7.49 -13.03 -16.28
C LYS A 282 6.67 -14.04 -15.48
N TYR A 283 7.30 -14.66 -14.48
CA TYR A 283 6.71 -15.65 -13.58
C TYR A 283 6.31 -15.03 -12.22
N ALA A 284 6.22 -13.70 -12.12
CA ALA A 284 5.96 -13.00 -10.87
C ALA A 284 4.74 -13.53 -10.11
N PHE A 285 3.64 -13.81 -10.80
CA PHE A 285 2.44 -14.39 -10.19
C PHE A 285 2.72 -15.77 -9.57
N GLN A 286 3.34 -16.66 -10.35
CA GLN A 286 3.60 -18.04 -9.96
C GLN A 286 4.60 -18.08 -8.79
N ILE A 287 5.64 -17.25 -8.85
CA ILE A 287 6.60 -17.08 -7.75
C ILE A 287 5.89 -16.57 -6.51
N TRP A 288 5.16 -15.47 -6.61
CA TRP A 288 4.43 -14.89 -5.47
C TRP A 288 3.46 -15.90 -4.85
N SER A 289 2.64 -16.57 -5.66
CA SER A 289 1.68 -17.56 -5.20
C SER A 289 2.34 -18.75 -4.49
N ALA A 290 3.46 -19.24 -5.02
CA ALA A 290 4.18 -20.36 -4.44
C ALA A 290 4.87 -19.98 -3.12
N MET A 291 5.48 -18.79 -3.05
CA MET A 291 6.11 -18.29 -1.81
C MET A 291 5.07 -17.97 -0.74
N MET A 292 3.94 -17.36 -1.08
CA MET A 292 2.83 -17.09 -0.15
C MET A 292 2.19 -18.34 0.47
N SER A 293 2.38 -19.48 -0.18
CA SER A 293 1.85 -20.79 0.22
C SER A 293 2.93 -21.73 0.76
N SER A 294 4.18 -21.28 0.85
CA SER A 294 5.26 -22.10 1.40
C SER A 294 5.15 -22.19 2.92
N ARG A 295 5.88 -23.13 3.49
CA ARG A 295 6.08 -23.22 4.93
C ARG A 295 7.09 -22.17 5.38
N ASP A 296 6.96 -21.72 6.61
CA ASP A 296 7.98 -20.90 7.27
C ASP A 296 9.19 -21.74 7.73
N SER A 297 10.15 -21.09 8.38
CA SER A 297 11.34 -21.73 8.95
C SER A 297 11.03 -22.80 10.00
N ASP A 298 9.89 -22.68 10.70
CA ASP A 298 9.44 -23.60 11.75
C ASP A 298 8.52 -24.72 11.20
N GLY A 299 8.31 -24.73 9.89
CA GLY A 299 7.48 -25.72 9.20
C GLY A 299 5.97 -25.47 9.29
N GLN A 300 5.52 -24.32 9.82
CA GLN A 300 4.11 -23.98 9.90
C GLN A 300 3.58 -23.53 8.54
N GLU A 301 2.34 -23.93 8.24
CA GLU A 301 1.63 -23.48 7.03
C GLU A 301 0.96 -22.13 7.29
N ALA A 302 0.84 -21.31 6.24
CA ALA A 302 0.02 -20.11 6.30
C ALA A 302 -1.46 -20.48 6.54
N GLN A 303 -2.16 -19.64 7.31
CA GLN A 303 -3.59 -19.78 7.54
C GLN A 303 -4.36 -19.71 6.21
N LEU A 304 -5.35 -20.59 6.06
CA LEU A 304 -6.19 -20.63 4.86
C LEU A 304 -7.11 -19.42 4.81
N PHE A 305 -7.32 -18.92 3.59
CA PHE A 305 -8.27 -17.86 3.34
C PHE A 305 -9.71 -18.27 3.68
N THR A 306 -10.09 -19.54 3.48
CA THR A 306 -11.40 -20.06 3.91
C THR A 306 -11.63 -20.00 5.42
N ASP A 307 -10.57 -20.14 6.20
CA ASP A 307 -10.64 -20.08 7.67
C ASP A 307 -10.72 -18.62 8.13
N LEU A 308 -9.99 -17.72 7.45
CA LEU A 308 -10.10 -16.27 7.66
C LEU A 308 -11.50 -15.74 7.36
N LEU A 309 -12.15 -16.21 6.30
CA LEU A 309 -13.55 -15.85 5.99
C LEU A 309 -14.53 -16.31 7.08
N GLY A 310 -14.23 -17.42 7.76
CA GLY A 310 -15.03 -17.94 8.86
C GLY A 310 -14.82 -17.21 10.19
N ASP A 311 -13.70 -16.47 10.35
CA ASP A 311 -13.29 -15.75 11.56
C ASP A 311 -13.46 -16.57 12.86
N HIS A 312 -12.73 -17.69 12.97
CA HIS A 312 -12.84 -18.67 14.07
C HIS A 312 -14.18 -19.44 14.14
N GLY A 313 -15.13 -19.13 13.26
CA GLY A 313 -16.35 -19.91 13.02
C GLY A 313 -16.11 -21.14 12.13
N LYS A 314 -17.19 -21.67 11.55
CA LYS A 314 -17.08 -22.78 10.59
C LYS A 314 -16.40 -22.29 9.30
N PRO A 315 -15.45 -23.05 8.72
CA PRO A 315 -14.85 -22.71 7.44
C PRO A 315 -15.91 -22.48 6.37
N VAL A 316 -15.74 -21.41 5.61
CA VAL A 316 -16.68 -21.05 4.54
C VAL A 316 -16.56 -22.05 3.39
N TRP A 317 -17.69 -22.58 2.93
CA TRP A 317 -17.76 -23.50 1.80
C TRP A 317 -17.92 -22.71 0.49
N PRO A 318 -16.86 -22.56 -0.34
CA PRO A 318 -16.89 -21.55 -1.40
C PRO A 318 -17.94 -21.83 -2.49
N LEU A 319 -18.20 -23.10 -2.81
CA LEU A 319 -19.27 -23.48 -3.76
C LEU A 319 -20.67 -23.14 -3.22
N TRP A 320 -20.87 -23.29 -1.90
CA TRP A 320 -22.12 -22.91 -1.25
C TRP A 320 -22.28 -21.38 -1.23
N GLU A 321 -21.22 -20.63 -0.94
CA GLU A 321 -21.23 -19.17 -1.05
C GLU A 321 -21.50 -18.69 -2.47
N LEU A 322 -20.94 -19.36 -3.49
CA LEU A 322 -21.20 -19.03 -4.88
C LEU A 322 -22.69 -19.16 -5.22
N MET A 323 -23.35 -20.25 -4.78
CA MET A 323 -24.80 -20.41 -4.94
C MET A 323 -25.58 -19.33 -4.18
N LYS A 324 -25.22 -19.04 -2.93
CA LYS A 324 -25.83 -17.94 -2.17
C LYS A 324 -25.63 -16.60 -2.86
N TRP A 325 -24.48 -16.38 -3.50
CA TRP A 325 -24.18 -15.15 -4.21
C TRP A 325 -25.11 -14.96 -5.41
N PHE A 326 -25.35 -16.01 -6.21
CA PHE A 326 -26.34 -15.99 -7.29
C PHE A 326 -27.75 -15.65 -6.80
N LEU A 327 -28.09 -16.05 -5.57
CA LEU A 327 -29.37 -15.76 -4.92
C LEU A 327 -29.40 -14.40 -4.17
N GLY A 328 -28.31 -13.61 -4.21
CA GLY A 328 -28.21 -12.35 -3.47
C GLY A 328 -28.07 -12.51 -1.94
N MET A 329 -27.82 -13.73 -1.45
CA MET A 329 -27.76 -14.10 -0.03
C MET A 329 -26.34 -14.23 0.53
N SER A 330 -25.30 -14.16 -0.31
CA SER A 330 -23.92 -14.28 0.19
C SER A 330 -23.48 -13.02 0.93
N LEU A 331 -22.84 -13.23 2.07
CA LEU A 331 -22.22 -12.19 2.89
C LEU A 331 -20.82 -11.82 2.40
N HIS A 332 -20.31 -12.51 1.37
CA HIS A 332 -18.98 -12.33 0.83
C HIS A 332 -19.02 -11.77 -0.60
N THR A 333 -17.94 -11.11 -0.99
CA THR A 333 -17.76 -10.59 -2.34
C THR A 333 -17.38 -11.70 -3.33
N ILE A 334 -17.65 -11.51 -4.63
CA ILE A 334 -17.22 -12.47 -5.67
C ILE A 334 -15.71 -12.71 -5.64
N PRO A 335 -14.84 -11.68 -5.53
CA PRO A 335 -13.41 -11.91 -5.42
C PRO A 335 -13.01 -12.80 -4.24
N ALA A 336 -13.63 -12.61 -3.07
CA ALA A 336 -13.37 -13.47 -1.91
C ALA A 336 -13.79 -14.92 -2.17
N ILE A 337 -14.97 -15.13 -2.74
CA ILE A 337 -15.44 -16.49 -3.10
C ILE A 337 -14.52 -17.14 -4.12
N ALA A 338 -14.11 -16.39 -5.15
CA ALA A 338 -13.20 -16.87 -6.20
C ALA A 338 -11.82 -17.22 -5.64
N LEU A 339 -11.24 -16.36 -4.81
CA LEU A 339 -9.95 -16.62 -4.15
C LEU A 339 -10.00 -17.87 -3.28
N ALA A 340 -11.08 -18.06 -2.52
CA ALA A 340 -11.29 -19.25 -1.70
C ALA A 340 -11.41 -20.54 -2.53
N LEU A 341 -12.05 -20.47 -3.71
CA LEU A 341 -12.08 -21.59 -4.67
C LEU A 341 -10.68 -21.90 -5.23
N THR A 342 -9.94 -20.87 -5.63
CA THR A 342 -8.58 -21.01 -6.19
C THR A 342 -7.63 -21.63 -5.17
N GLU A 343 -7.66 -21.18 -3.91
CA GLU A 343 -6.82 -21.73 -2.84
C GLU A 343 -7.08 -23.24 -2.64
N LYS A 344 -8.36 -23.65 -2.64
CA LYS A 344 -8.74 -25.06 -2.50
C LYS A 344 -8.26 -25.92 -3.69
N LEU A 345 -8.31 -25.38 -4.91
CA LEU A 345 -7.82 -26.07 -6.11
C LEU A 345 -6.28 -26.20 -6.12
N MET A 346 -5.56 -25.15 -5.69
CA MET A 346 -4.10 -25.17 -5.64
C MET A 346 -3.56 -26.21 -4.65
N LYS A 347 -4.24 -26.44 -3.53
CA LYS A 347 -3.86 -27.50 -2.57
C LYS A 347 -3.93 -28.92 -3.14
N LEU A 348 -4.65 -29.16 -4.24
CA LEU A 348 -4.74 -30.48 -4.87
C LEU A 348 -3.50 -30.84 -5.73
N ASN A 349 -2.59 -29.89 -6.00
CA ASN A 349 -1.38 -30.13 -6.79
C ASN A 349 -0.10 -29.53 -6.16
N PRO A 350 0.42 -30.11 -5.06
CA PRO A 350 1.52 -29.53 -4.28
C PRO A 350 2.91 -29.63 -4.96
N GLY A 351 3.10 -30.49 -5.95
CA GLY A 351 4.41 -30.79 -6.55
C GLY A 351 5.03 -29.66 -7.39
N GLY A 352 4.24 -28.66 -7.80
CA GLY A 352 4.69 -27.52 -8.62
C GLY A 352 5.41 -26.42 -7.84
N ASN A 353 5.29 -26.39 -6.50
CA ASN A 353 5.65 -25.20 -5.72
C ASN A 353 7.15 -25.09 -5.41
N ALA A 354 7.88 -26.19 -5.22
CA ALA A 354 9.28 -26.13 -4.80
C ALA A 354 10.20 -25.45 -5.84
N LYS A 355 9.99 -25.72 -7.14
CA LYS A 355 10.74 -25.08 -8.23
C LYS A 355 10.46 -23.58 -8.30
N LEU A 356 9.20 -23.17 -8.09
CA LEU A 356 8.79 -21.77 -8.11
C LEU A 356 9.33 -21.00 -6.89
N VAL A 357 9.33 -21.62 -5.70
CA VAL A 357 9.99 -21.06 -4.50
C VAL A 357 11.49 -20.88 -4.74
N SER A 358 12.16 -21.89 -5.29
CA SER A 358 13.58 -21.78 -5.66
C SER A 358 13.82 -20.68 -6.70
N MET A 359 12.94 -20.55 -7.71
CA MET A 359 13.00 -19.46 -8.68
C MET A 359 12.85 -18.09 -8.00
N GLY A 360 11.96 -17.97 -7.01
CA GLY A 360 11.80 -16.76 -6.20
C GLY A 360 13.07 -16.40 -5.42
N HIS A 361 13.70 -17.36 -4.75
CA HIS A 361 14.98 -17.14 -4.07
C HIS A 361 16.09 -16.71 -5.03
N ASN A 362 16.17 -17.34 -6.21
CA ASN A 362 17.13 -16.96 -7.24
C ASN A 362 16.88 -15.53 -7.76
N LEU A 363 15.62 -15.17 -7.98
CA LEU A 363 15.24 -13.80 -8.36
C LEU A 363 15.60 -12.79 -7.26
N ARG A 364 15.42 -13.15 -5.99
CA ARG A 364 15.82 -12.29 -4.86
C ARG A 364 17.32 -12.02 -4.90
N THR A 365 18.14 -13.05 -5.06
CA THR A 365 19.60 -12.92 -5.17
C THR A 365 19.99 -12.08 -6.39
N GLU A 366 19.37 -12.32 -7.54
CA GLU A 366 19.62 -11.54 -8.77
C GLU A 366 19.31 -10.05 -8.56
N MET A 367 18.16 -9.72 -7.97
CA MET A 367 17.78 -8.34 -7.66
C MET A 367 18.71 -7.69 -6.63
N MET A 368 19.11 -8.41 -5.58
CA MET A 368 20.04 -7.89 -4.58
C MET A 368 21.42 -7.62 -5.17
N ASN A 369 21.90 -8.48 -6.07
CA ASN A 369 23.17 -8.28 -6.76
C ASN A 369 23.11 -7.09 -7.73
N LEU A 370 21.98 -6.93 -8.44
CA LEU A 370 21.76 -5.81 -9.36
C LEU A 370 21.71 -4.49 -8.61
N LEU A 371 20.92 -4.42 -7.54
CA LEU A 371 20.66 -3.17 -6.80
C LEU A 371 21.79 -2.82 -5.83
N GLY A 372 22.48 -3.81 -5.24
CA GLY A 372 23.54 -3.59 -4.27
C GLY A 372 23.11 -2.63 -3.14
N THR A 373 24.00 -1.72 -2.76
CA THR A 373 23.75 -0.69 -1.74
C THR A 373 23.43 0.69 -2.32
N ASP A 374 23.60 0.86 -3.62
CA ASP A 374 23.61 2.15 -4.32
C ASP A 374 22.81 2.13 -5.63
N GLY A 375 21.96 1.12 -5.83
CA GLY A 375 21.16 0.93 -7.04
C GLY A 375 19.66 1.10 -6.82
N MET A 376 19.00 1.67 -7.82
CA MET A 376 17.55 1.82 -7.88
C MET A 376 16.99 1.27 -9.20
N LEU A 377 15.91 0.50 -9.13
CA LEU A 377 15.14 0.06 -10.29
C LEU A 377 13.88 0.93 -10.43
N LEU A 378 13.73 1.54 -11.60
CA LEU A 378 12.54 2.22 -12.09
C LEU A 378 11.64 1.20 -12.79
N TYR A 379 10.40 1.05 -12.30
CA TYR A 379 9.47 0.04 -12.78
C TYR A 379 8.02 0.55 -12.75
N PRO A 380 7.14 0.16 -13.70
CA PRO A 380 5.74 0.56 -13.66
C PRO A 380 5.05 0.08 -12.39
N SER A 381 4.23 0.93 -11.78
CA SER A 381 3.47 0.59 -10.57
C SER A 381 2.29 -0.35 -10.87
N HIS A 382 1.74 -0.23 -12.08
CA HIS A 382 0.65 -1.04 -12.61
C HIS A 382 0.67 -0.91 -14.15
N PRO A 383 0.19 -1.90 -14.93
CA PRO A 383 0.22 -1.81 -16.40
C PRO A 383 -0.75 -0.78 -16.98
N ILE A 384 -1.77 -0.35 -16.23
CA ILE A 384 -2.77 0.64 -16.70
C ILE A 384 -3.07 1.63 -15.57
N VAL A 385 -3.51 2.84 -15.92
CA VAL A 385 -4.11 3.80 -14.96
C VAL A 385 -5.36 3.20 -14.31
N ALA A 386 -5.93 3.87 -13.30
CA ALA A 386 -7.10 3.39 -12.56
C ALA A 386 -8.20 2.87 -13.50
N PRO A 387 -8.47 1.55 -13.55
CA PRO A 387 -9.50 1.03 -14.43
C PRO A 387 -10.90 1.28 -13.87
N LYS A 388 -11.92 1.09 -14.71
CA LYS A 388 -13.31 1.06 -14.27
C LYS A 388 -13.56 -0.07 -13.26
N HIS A 389 -14.57 0.10 -12.43
CA HIS A 389 -15.00 -0.93 -11.48
C HIS A 389 -15.20 -2.28 -12.14
N TYR A 390 -14.93 -3.36 -11.39
CA TYR A 390 -15.02 -4.76 -11.85
C TYR A 390 -14.05 -5.20 -12.94
N PHE A 391 -13.28 -4.30 -13.57
CA PHE A 391 -12.17 -4.68 -14.44
C PHE A 391 -11.24 -5.73 -13.82
N PRO A 392 -10.92 -5.67 -12.51
CA PRO A 392 -10.11 -6.69 -11.85
C PRO A 392 -10.64 -8.13 -11.95
N LEU A 393 -11.94 -8.33 -12.13
CA LEU A 393 -12.52 -9.67 -12.31
C LEU A 393 -12.07 -10.32 -13.63
N GLY A 394 -11.84 -9.51 -14.67
CA GLY A 394 -11.35 -9.99 -15.97
C GLY A 394 -9.83 -10.04 -16.07
N MET A 395 -9.11 -9.20 -15.32
CA MET A 395 -7.65 -9.09 -15.34
C MET A 395 -7.02 -9.24 -13.94
N PRO A 396 -7.26 -10.35 -13.22
CA PRO A 396 -6.94 -10.45 -11.80
C PRO A 396 -5.45 -10.45 -11.46
N PHE A 397 -4.56 -10.55 -12.44
CA PHE A 397 -3.11 -10.71 -12.23
C PHE A 397 -2.30 -9.43 -12.42
N ASN A 398 -2.91 -8.30 -12.76
CA ASN A 398 -2.15 -7.04 -12.97
C ASN A 398 -1.41 -6.57 -11.70
N PHE A 399 -1.85 -6.97 -10.50
CA PHE A 399 -1.18 -6.67 -9.23
C PHE A 399 0.23 -7.26 -9.10
N VAL A 400 0.66 -8.15 -10.00
CA VAL A 400 1.98 -8.80 -9.92
C VAL A 400 3.14 -7.82 -10.12
N TYR A 401 2.87 -6.67 -10.76
CA TYR A 401 3.82 -5.56 -10.87
C TYR A 401 4.28 -5.07 -9.50
N THR A 402 3.45 -5.19 -8.47
CA THR A 402 3.81 -4.83 -7.10
C THR A 402 4.13 -6.06 -6.25
N ALA A 403 3.40 -7.15 -6.43
CA ALA A 403 3.41 -8.29 -5.51
C ALA A 403 4.77 -8.99 -5.40
N ILE A 404 5.51 -9.07 -6.51
CA ILE A 404 6.80 -9.73 -6.53
C ILE A 404 7.77 -9.13 -5.50
N PHE A 405 7.79 -7.80 -5.35
CA PHE A 405 8.72 -7.14 -4.43
C PHE A 405 8.43 -7.42 -2.95
N ASN A 406 7.22 -7.85 -2.58
CA ASN A 406 6.92 -8.30 -1.22
C ASN A 406 7.68 -9.58 -0.88
N VAL A 407 7.59 -10.58 -1.76
CA VAL A 407 8.23 -11.89 -1.53
C VAL A 407 9.75 -11.84 -1.71
N LEU A 408 10.27 -10.80 -2.36
CA LEU A 408 11.71 -10.50 -2.40
C LEU A 408 12.19 -9.68 -1.19
N GLY A 409 11.27 -9.13 -0.39
CA GLY A 409 11.59 -8.33 0.80
C GLY A 409 12.23 -6.97 0.51
N LEU A 410 12.04 -6.41 -0.69
CA LEU A 410 12.70 -5.18 -1.14
C LEU A 410 11.88 -3.94 -0.78
N PRO A 411 12.49 -2.81 -0.35
CA PRO A 411 11.77 -1.56 -0.15
C PRO A 411 11.34 -0.95 -1.48
N VAL A 412 10.14 -0.36 -1.51
CA VAL A 412 9.56 0.22 -2.73
C VAL A 412 8.77 1.48 -2.40
N THR A 413 9.04 2.56 -3.13
CA THR A 413 8.25 3.80 -3.04
C THR A 413 7.49 4.04 -4.33
N GLN A 414 6.17 4.22 -4.22
CA GLN A 414 5.34 4.69 -5.32
C GLN A 414 5.37 6.21 -5.40
N CYS A 415 5.66 6.74 -6.59
CA CYS A 415 5.78 8.17 -6.87
C CYS A 415 4.77 8.59 -7.96
N PRO A 416 3.83 9.52 -7.69
CA PRO A 416 3.00 10.13 -8.71
C PRO A 416 3.81 11.05 -9.64
N LEU A 417 3.40 11.12 -10.92
CA LEU A 417 4.08 11.87 -11.99
C LEU A 417 3.11 12.81 -12.73
N GLY A 418 2.09 13.31 -12.04
CA GLY A 418 1.01 14.09 -12.65
C GLY A 418 -0.13 13.23 -13.20
N LEU A 419 -0.88 13.77 -14.16
CA LEU A 419 -2.09 13.15 -14.72
C LEU A 419 -1.89 12.75 -16.19
N SER A 420 -2.62 11.71 -16.61
CA SER A 420 -2.76 11.27 -17.99
C SER A 420 -3.67 12.20 -18.79
N SER A 421 -3.75 11.94 -20.10
CA SER A 421 -4.72 12.62 -20.98
C SER A 421 -6.19 12.43 -20.57
N GLU A 422 -6.50 11.35 -19.82
CA GLU A 422 -7.83 11.09 -19.25
C GLU A 422 -8.04 11.76 -17.88
N GLY A 423 -7.08 12.55 -17.39
CA GLY A 423 -7.15 13.19 -16.07
C GLY A 423 -6.91 12.25 -14.90
N LEU A 424 -6.30 11.09 -15.14
CA LEU A 424 -6.04 10.07 -14.11
C LEU A 424 -4.58 10.06 -13.68
N PRO A 425 -4.27 9.73 -12.42
CA PRO A 425 -2.89 9.66 -11.97
C PRO A 425 -1.99 8.75 -12.81
N LEU A 426 -0.83 9.29 -13.18
CA LEU A 426 0.33 8.56 -13.65
C LEU A 426 1.34 8.39 -12.51
N GLY A 427 2.26 7.45 -12.65
CA GLY A 427 3.26 7.20 -11.62
C GLY A 427 4.23 6.09 -11.95
N ILE A 428 5.25 5.98 -11.10
CA ILE A 428 6.32 4.98 -11.19
C ILE A 428 6.70 4.48 -9.79
N GLN A 429 7.04 3.21 -9.66
CA GLN A 429 7.59 2.67 -8.42
C GLN A 429 9.10 2.56 -8.53
N VAL A 430 9.77 2.96 -7.44
CA VAL A 430 11.22 2.95 -7.29
C VAL A 430 11.58 1.88 -6.27
N VAL A 431 12.41 0.92 -6.68
CA VAL A 431 12.82 -0.24 -5.87
C VAL A 431 14.30 -0.13 -5.53
N ALA A 432 14.67 -0.36 -4.27
CA ALA A 432 16.07 -0.42 -3.85
C ALA A 432 16.41 -1.76 -3.19
N GLY A 433 17.70 -2.00 -2.92
CA GLY A 433 18.15 -3.15 -2.13
C GLY A 433 17.63 -3.07 -0.68
N PRO A 434 17.52 -4.21 0.04
CA PRO A 434 17.05 -4.24 1.42
C PRO A 434 17.79 -3.23 2.30
N HIS A 435 17.04 -2.56 3.18
CA HIS A 435 17.52 -1.55 4.13
C HIS A 435 18.04 -0.24 3.54
N ASN A 436 18.02 -0.09 2.21
CA ASN A 436 18.37 1.15 1.52
C ASN A 436 17.12 1.98 1.20
N ASP A 437 16.10 1.94 2.05
CA ASP A 437 14.81 2.65 1.91
C ASP A 437 15.00 4.15 1.61
N HIS A 438 15.99 4.78 2.28
CA HIS A 438 16.42 6.18 2.07
C HIS A 438 16.66 6.55 0.59
N LEU A 439 17.14 5.62 -0.25
CA LEU A 439 17.34 5.87 -1.68
C LEU A 439 15.99 6.15 -2.38
N THR A 440 15.01 5.27 -2.15
CA THR A 440 13.68 5.39 -2.79
C THR A 440 12.90 6.60 -2.26
N LEU A 441 13.11 6.96 -0.98
CA LEU A 441 12.51 8.15 -0.37
C LEU A 441 13.11 9.44 -0.91
N ALA A 442 14.44 9.51 -1.04
CA ALA A 442 15.12 10.64 -1.67
C ALA A 442 14.71 10.80 -3.14
N MET A 443 14.56 9.69 -3.86
CA MET A 443 14.06 9.70 -5.24
C MET A 443 12.63 10.21 -5.33
N ALA A 444 11.75 9.86 -4.38
CA ALA A 444 10.39 10.38 -4.34
C ALA A 444 10.34 11.90 -4.22
N ARG A 445 11.16 12.48 -3.32
CA ARG A 445 11.29 13.94 -3.16
C ARG A 445 11.83 14.62 -4.41
N TYR A 446 12.78 13.99 -5.08
CA TYR A 446 13.32 14.48 -6.34
C TYR A 446 12.27 14.49 -7.45
N LEU A 447 11.53 13.39 -7.61
CA LEU A 447 10.47 13.26 -8.61
C LEU A 447 9.31 14.20 -8.35
N GLU A 448 8.92 14.41 -7.10
CA GLU A 448 7.90 15.40 -6.74
C GLU A 448 8.29 16.80 -7.24
N LYS A 449 9.52 17.23 -6.98
CA LYS A 449 10.02 18.53 -7.42
C LYS A 449 10.07 18.65 -8.95
N ALA A 450 10.42 17.57 -9.64
CA ALA A 450 10.58 17.56 -11.10
C ALA A 450 9.25 17.44 -11.87
N PHE A 451 8.27 16.69 -11.32
CA PHE A 451 7.05 16.30 -12.02
C PHE A 451 5.74 16.74 -11.34
N GLY A 452 5.82 17.42 -10.18
CA GLY A 452 4.67 18.03 -9.50
C GLY A 452 3.93 17.15 -8.51
N GLY A 453 4.19 15.83 -8.49
CA GLY A 453 3.62 14.91 -7.50
C GLY A 453 2.09 14.80 -7.54
N TRP A 454 1.44 14.92 -6.38
CA TRP A 454 -0.02 14.85 -6.24
C TRP A 454 -0.72 16.07 -6.87
N VAL A 455 -1.83 15.83 -7.57
CA VAL A 455 -2.67 16.88 -8.17
C VAL A 455 -4.07 16.81 -7.57
N CYS A 456 -4.52 17.90 -6.95
CA CYS A 456 -5.86 17.94 -6.35
C CYS A 456 -6.96 17.64 -7.38
N PRO A 457 -7.84 16.64 -7.14
CA PRO A 457 -9.00 16.39 -7.99
C PRO A 457 -9.89 17.63 -8.09
N GLY A 458 -10.40 17.92 -9.30
CA GLY A 458 -11.31 19.05 -9.55
C GLY A 458 -10.65 20.42 -9.77
N LYS A 459 -9.31 20.50 -9.84
CA LYS A 459 -8.59 21.74 -10.24
C LYS A 459 -8.45 21.94 -11.77
N SER A 460 -8.93 21.01 -12.59
CA SER A 460 -8.81 21.02 -14.07
C SER A 460 -10.02 21.58 -14.77
#